data_AF-A0A3C0E0M0-F1
#
_entry.id   AF-A0A3C0E0M0-F1
#
_cell.length_a   1.000
_cell.length_b   1.000
_cell.length_c   1.000
_cell.angle_alpha   90.00
_cell.angle_beta   90.00
_cell.angle_gamma   90.00
#
_symmetry.space_group_name_H-M   'P 1'
#
loop_
_entity.id
_entity.type
_entity.pdbx_description
1 polymer ?
#
loop_
_entity_poly.entity_id
_entity_poly.type
_entity_poly.pdbx_seq_one_letter_code
_entity_poly.pdbx_strand_id
1 'polypeptide(L)' 'TGAVISGPVPLPTHQRIYTVLRSPHVNKKSREQFELSSYKRLIDIYSSSSKTVDALMRLELPSGVEVEIKV' A
#
# COMPACT_ATOMS: atom_id res chain seq x y z
N THR A 1 -7.34 -19.16 16.89
CA THR A 1 -6.43 -18.61 15.86
C THR A 1 -5.03 -18.47 16.45
N GLY A 2 -4.39 -19.58 16.83
CA GLY A 2 -3.10 -19.59 17.55
C GLY A 2 -1.87 -19.28 16.67
N ALA A 3 -2.04 -18.47 15.63
CA ALA A 3 -0.94 -18.06 14.77
C ALA A 3 -0.21 -16.89 15.43
N VAL A 4 1.10 -17.01 15.60
CA VAL A 4 1.95 -15.89 16.01
C VAL A 4 2.08 -14.95 14.82
N ILE A 5 1.54 -13.74 14.98
CA ILE A 5 1.58 -12.67 13.98
C ILE A 5 2.68 -11.70 14.40
N SER A 6 3.67 -11.48 13.54
CA SER A 6 4.49 -10.27 13.63
C SER A 6 3.65 -9.13 13.07
N GLY A 7 3.48 -8.07 13.86
CA GLY A 7 2.54 -6.98 13.59
C GLY A 7 2.79 -6.28 12.24
N PRO A 8 1.88 -5.38 11.83
CA PRO A 8 2.03 -4.67 10.56
C PRO A 8 3.25 -3.76 10.60
N VAL A 9 4.37 -4.23 10.05
CA VAL A 9 5.62 -3.50 9.95
C VAL A 9 5.44 -2.42 8.87
N PRO A 10 5.62 -1.13 9.20
CA PRO A 10 5.56 -0.07 8.21
C PRO A 10 6.81 -0.14 7.34
N LEU A 11 6.62 -0.39 6.05
CA LEU A 11 7.70 -0.29 5.07
C LEU A 11 7.81 1.16 4.59
N PRO A 12 8.98 1.58 4.07
CA PRO A 12 9.16 2.94 3.55
C PRO A 12 8.10 3.31 2.52
N THR A 13 7.43 4.43 2.76
CA THR A 13 6.44 4.99 1.82
C THR A 13 7.14 5.48 0.58
N HIS A 14 6.68 5.03 -0.59
CA HIS A 14 7.20 5.52 -1.86
C HIS A 14 6.41 6.75 -2.28
N GLN A 15 7.03 7.93 -2.25
CA GLN A 15 6.42 9.20 -2.68
C GLN A 15 6.88 9.56 -4.09
N ARG A 16 5.92 9.78 -5.00
CA ARG A 16 6.19 10.30 -6.35
C ARG A 16 5.61 11.69 -6.48
N ILE A 17 6.48 12.66 -6.72
CA ILE A 17 6.09 14.07 -6.88
C ILE A 17 6.09 14.39 -8.38
N TYR A 18 4.96 14.87 -8.87
CA TYR A 18 4.78 15.29 -10.25
C TYR A 18 4.57 16.79 -10.27
N THR A 19 5.31 17.50 -11.12
CA THR A 19 5.14 18.95 -11.31
C THR A 19 4.72 19.23 -12.75
N VAL A 20 3.53 19.81 -12.93
CA VAL A 20 3.00 20.16 -14.24
C VAL A 20 2.83 21.68 -14.37
N LEU A 21 2.82 22.16 -15.61
CA LEU A 21 2.48 23.55 -15.90
C LEU A 21 0.97 23.71 -15.80
N ARG A 22 0.51 24.72 -15.05
CA ARG A 22 -0.93 25.01 -14.96
C ARG A 22 -1.47 25.64 -16.24
N SER A 23 -0.64 26.45 -16.90
CA SER A 23 -1.07 27.20 -18.10
C SER A 23 -0.70 26.44 -19.37
N PRO A 24 -1.58 26.42 -20.38
CA PRO A 24 -1.27 25.81 -21.67
C PRO A 24 -0.22 26.59 -22.48
N HIS A 25 0.05 27.87 -22.15
CA HIS A 25 1.01 28.69 -22.89
C HIS A 25 1.80 29.67 -22.01
N VAL A 26 3.10 29.82 -22.30
CA VAL A 26 4.06 30.85 -21.82
C VAL A 26 4.36 30.90 -20.30
N ASN A 27 3.42 30.60 -19.41
CA ASN A 27 3.59 30.83 -17.97
C ASN A 27 4.39 29.73 -17.25
N LYS A 28 5.73 29.73 -17.40
CA LYS A 28 6.64 28.72 -16.80
C LYS A 28 6.75 28.74 -15.27
N LYS A 29 6.48 29.89 -14.65
CA LYS A 29 6.49 30.08 -13.18
C LYS A 29 5.24 29.54 -12.51
N SER A 30 4.14 29.37 -13.25
CA SER A 30 2.90 28.80 -12.73
C SER A 30 2.96 27.28 -12.84
N ARG A 31 3.26 26.61 -11.73
CA ARG A 31 3.38 25.15 -11.64
C ARG A 31 2.45 24.60 -10.58
N GLU A 32 1.94 23.40 -10.85
CA GLU A 32 1.15 22.63 -9.92
C GLU A 32 1.93 21.39 -9.50
N GLN A 33 1.91 21.07 -8.21
CA GLN A 33 2.62 19.92 -7.65
C GLN A 33 1.59 18.92 -7.14
N PHE A 34 1.72 17.68 -7.61
CA PHE A 34 0.91 16.55 -7.18
C PHE A 34 1.81 15.51 -6.54
N GLU A 35 1.31 14.82 -5.54
CA GLU A 35 1.98 13.70 -4.91
C GLU A 35 1.14 12.43 -5.05
N LEU A 36 1.80 11.32 -5.38
CA LEU A 36 1.27 9.98 -5.22
C LEU A 36 2.08 9.26 -4.14
N SER A 37 1.46 9.00 -2.99
CA SER A 37 2.10 8.30 -1.86
C SER A 37 1.60 6.86 -1.81
N SER A 38 2.51 5.89 -1.96
CA SER A 38 2.20 4.46 -1.84
C SER A 38 2.67 3.94 -0.49
N TYR A 39 1.72 3.56 0.38
CA TYR A 39 1.99 3.01 1.70
C TYR A 39 2.05 1.48 1.64
N LYS A 40 3.13 0.90 2.16
CA LYS A 40 3.33 -0.55 2.20
C LYS A 40 3.35 -1.01 3.66
N ARG A 41 2.62 -2.07 3.95
CA ARG A 41 2.61 -2.74 5.26
C ARG A 41 2.90 -4.21 5.06
N LEU A 42 3.77 -4.76 5.90
CA LEU A 42 4.16 -6.17 5.88
C LEU A 42 3.63 -6.84 7.14
N ILE A 43 3.01 -8.00 6.98
CA ILE A 43 2.47 -8.82 8.08
C ILE A 43 3.10 -10.20 7.93
N ASP A 44 3.90 -10.62 8.90
CA ASP A 44 4.48 -11.96 8.91
C ASP A 44 3.66 -12.90 9.80
N ILE A 45 3.35 -14.08 9.29
CA ILE A 45 2.57 -15.09 10.00
C ILE A 45 3.44 -16.35 10.16
N TYR A 46 3.88 -16.65 11.38
CA TYR A 46 4.82 -17.75 11.64
C TYR A 46 4.16 -19.14 11.66
N SER A 47 2.85 -19.23 11.83
CA SER A 47 2.11 -20.51 11.88
C SER A 47 0.93 -20.48 10.92
N SER A 48 1.17 -20.86 9.66
CA SER A 48 0.17 -21.01 8.61
C SER A 48 -0.62 -22.31 8.76
N SER A 49 -1.52 -22.38 9.75
CA SER A 49 -2.52 -23.46 9.74
C SER A 49 -3.47 -23.25 8.54
N SER A 50 -3.94 -24.32 7.90
CA SER A 50 -4.85 -24.23 6.73
C SER A 50 -6.10 -23.40 7.04
N LYS A 51 -6.61 -23.51 8.27
CA LYS A 51 -7.73 -22.71 8.79
C LYS A 51 -7.44 -21.21 8.83
N THR A 52 -6.19 -20.80 9.01
CA THR A 52 -5.76 -19.40 9.06
C THR A 52 -5.65 -18.80 7.66
N VAL A 53 -5.17 -19.58 6.67
CA VAL A 53 -5.12 -19.15 5.26
C VAL A 53 -6.53 -18.94 4.72
N ASP A 54 -7.44 -19.88 4.97
CA ASP A 54 -8.85 -19.79 4.55
C ASP A 54 -9.58 -18.60 5.19
N ALA A 55 -9.22 -18.25 6.43
CA ALA A 55 -9.80 -17.09 7.12
C ALA A 55 -9.30 -15.76 6.55
N LEU A 56 -8.06 -15.70 6.09
CA LEU A 56 -7.48 -14.49 5.48
C LEU A 56 -8.01 -14.24 4.07
N MET A 57 -8.25 -15.29 3.28
CA MET A 57 -8.83 -15.17 1.95
C MET A 57 -10.30 -14.75 1.97
N ARG A 58 -11.03 -15.07 3.04
CA ARG A 58 -12.44 -14.68 3.24
C ARG A 58 -12.62 -13.28 3.82
N LEU A 59 -11.53 -12.61 4.17
CA LEU A 59 -11.60 -11.30 4.81
C LEU A 59 -11.96 -10.25 3.77
N GLU A 60 -13.05 -9.51 4.01
CA GLU A 60 -13.48 -8.43 3.13
C GLU A 60 -12.54 -7.23 3.30
N LEU A 61 -11.65 -7.08 2.33
CA LEU A 61 -10.74 -5.94 2.25
C LEU A 61 -11.44 -4.78 1.53
N PRO A 62 -11.24 -3.53 1.99
CA PRO A 62 -11.82 -2.37 1.33
C PRO A 62 -11.25 -2.21 -0.09
N SER A 63 -12.09 -1.73 -1.01
CA SER A 63 -11.68 -1.42 -2.37
C SER A 63 -10.61 -0.32 -2.36
N GLY A 64 -9.42 -0.64 -2.85
CA GLY A 64 -8.26 0.27 -2.86
C GLY A 64 -7.05 -0.23 -2.07
N VAL A 65 -7.14 -1.39 -1.41
CA VAL A 65 -5.98 -2.08 -0.83
C VAL A 65 -5.60 -3.26 -1.71
N GLU A 66 -4.35 -3.26 -2.17
CA GLU A 66 -3.74 -4.40 -2.85
C GLU A 66 -3.01 -5.28 -1.84
N VAL A 67 -3.23 -6.60 -1.91
CA VAL A 67 -2.60 -7.59 -1.03
C VAL A 67 -1.83 -8.59 -1.87
N GLU A 68 -0.54 -8.74 -1.56
CA GLU A 68 0.33 -9.74 -2.16
C GLU A 68 0.68 -10.78 -1.08
N ILE A 69 0.37 -12.05 -1.33
CA ILE A 69 0.72 -13.16 -0.43
C ILE A 69 1.93 -13.88 -1.01
N LYS A 70 3.01 -13.94 -0.22
CA LYS A 70 4.18 -14.77 -0.52
C LYS A 70 4.21 -15.93 0.48
N VAL A 71 4.32 -17.15 -0.05
CA VAL A 71 4.42 -18.41 0.73
C VAL A 71 5.88 -18.79 0.85
#